data_AF-A0A1I6RQW1-F1
#
_entry.id   AF-A0A1I6RQW1-F1
#
_cell.length_a   1.000
_cell.length_b   1.000
_cell.length_c   1.000
_cell.angle_alpha   90.00
_cell.angle_beta   90.00
_cell.angle_gamma   90.00
#
_symmetry.space_group_name_H-M   'P 1'
#
loop_
_entity.id
_entity.type
_entity.pdbx_description
1 polymer ?
#
loop_
_entity_poly.entity_id
_entity_poly.type
_entity_poly.pdbx_seq_one_letter_code
_entity_poly.pdbx_strand_id
1 'polypeptide(L)'
;MNRVANDISTLLTSRSPSPARKYSYPWESEGPIHRDWDAVSKASLVILWGLLVYPRLDPDMKKNDEPHVRIDEVRDMFSDHLGADEEWNSVMKQLTKNDYIRCSEGIVSAGTRLWTAVDASRMYHLFRTSVLVRKMSTRNGGNKHNG
;
A
#
# COMPACT_ATOMS: atom_id res chain seq x y z
N MET A 1 19.74 -6.06 -11.35
CA MET A 1 18.38 -6.46 -11.81
C MET A 1 17.62 -7.06 -10.64
N ASN A 2 16.71 -6.29 -10.03
CA ASN A 2 16.02 -6.65 -8.79
C ASN A 2 14.82 -7.58 -9.06
N ARG A 3 14.95 -8.88 -8.80
CA ARG A 3 13.88 -9.89 -8.96
C ARG A 3 12.63 -9.59 -8.12
N VAL A 4 12.80 -9.00 -6.93
CA VAL A 4 11.71 -8.73 -5.99
C VAL A 4 10.76 -7.63 -6.47
N ALA A 5 11.26 -6.66 -7.25
CA ALA A 5 10.43 -5.60 -7.82
C ALA A 5 9.46 -6.11 -8.89
N ASN A 6 9.84 -7.18 -9.60
CA ASN A 6 8.98 -7.84 -10.59
C ASN A 6 7.82 -8.58 -9.92
N ASP A 7 8.06 -9.23 -8.77
CA ASP A 7 7.00 -9.95 -8.06
C ASP A 7 5.92 -8.97 -7.55
N ILE A 8 6.32 -7.81 -7.04
CA ILE A 8 5.39 -6.78 -6.53
C ILE A 8 4.53 -6.19 -7.66
N SER A 9 5.07 -6.03 -8.86
CA SER A 9 4.30 -5.51 -10.01
C SER A 9 3.16 -6.43 -10.45
N THR A 10 3.27 -7.75 -10.24
CA THR A 10 2.19 -8.71 -10.58
C THR A 10 0.99 -8.65 -9.64
N LEU A 11 1.15 -8.01 -8.48
CA LEU A 11 0.15 -7.94 -7.42
C LEU A 11 -0.82 -6.77 -7.58
N LEU A 12 -0.48 -5.82 -8.45
CA LEU A 12 -1.34 -4.69 -8.79
C LEU A 12 -2.34 -5.13 -9.85
N THR A 13 -3.56 -5.40 -9.40
CA THR A 13 -4.78 -5.70 -10.16
C THR A 13 -4.57 -6.19 -11.59
N SER A 14 -3.88 -7.32 -11.75
CA SER A 14 -3.91 -8.09 -12.98
C SER A 14 -5.21 -8.88 -13.00
N ARG A 15 -6.31 -8.23 -13.41
CA ARG A 15 -7.47 -8.95 -13.94
C ARG A 15 -7.03 -9.55 -15.26
N SER A 16 -6.57 -10.80 -15.23
CA SER A 16 -6.51 -11.63 -16.42
C SER A 16 -7.90 -11.61 -17.06
N PRO A 17 -8.04 -11.31 -18.36
CA PRO A 17 -9.35 -11.32 -19.01
C PRO A 17 -9.88 -12.76 -18.99
N SER A 18 -10.84 -13.02 -18.11
CA SER A 18 -11.66 -14.23 -18.20
C SER A 18 -12.51 -14.11 -19.46
N PRO A 19 -12.56 -15.11 -20.36
CA PRO A 19 -13.33 -15.04 -21.58
C PRO A 19 -14.80 -15.35 -21.28
N ALA A 20 -15.47 -14.55 -20.43
CA ALA A 20 -16.92 -14.67 -20.21
C ALA A 20 -17.49 -13.45 -19.47
N ARG A 21 -17.78 -12.38 -20.23
CA ARG A 21 -19.02 -11.56 -20.19
C ARG A 21 -18.74 -10.20 -20.83
N LYS A 22 -19.34 -9.99 -22.01
CA LYS A 22 -19.44 -8.69 -22.67
C LYS A 22 -20.41 -7.80 -21.90
N TYR A 23 -19.95 -7.16 -20.84
CA TYR A 23 -20.54 -5.92 -20.34
C TYR A 23 -19.41 -4.91 -20.25
N SER A 24 -19.06 -4.32 -21.38
CA SER A 24 -18.04 -3.29 -21.49
C SER A 24 -18.57 -2.01 -20.86
N TYR A 25 -18.38 -1.87 -19.54
CA TYR A 25 -18.55 -0.56 -18.94
C TYR A 25 -17.41 0.35 -19.43
N PRO A 26 -17.68 1.63 -19.77
CA PRO A 26 -16.67 2.54 -20.31
C PRO A 26 -15.41 2.71 -19.43
N TRP A 27 -15.50 2.39 -18.13
CA TRP A 27 -14.39 2.45 -17.16
C TRP A 27 -13.56 1.15 -17.06
N GLU A 28 -13.87 0.09 -17.81
CA GLU A 28 -13.07 -1.15 -17.83
C GLU A 28 -11.92 -1.12 -18.86
N SER A 29 -11.98 -0.24 -19.86
CA SER A 29 -10.89 -0.03 -20.83
C SER A 29 -9.71 0.73 -20.24
N GLU A 30 -9.93 1.51 -19.19
CA GLU A 30 -8.88 2.17 -18.43
C GLU A 30 -8.55 1.30 -17.23
N GLY A 31 -7.46 0.53 -17.32
CA GLY A 31 -6.93 -0.15 -16.14
C GLY A 31 -6.69 0.83 -14.98
N PRO A 32 -6.44 0.34 -13.75
CA PRO A 32 -6.14 1.23 -12.64
C PRO A 32 -5.03 2.20 -13.04
N ILE A 33 -5.18 3.50 -12.72
CA ILE A 33 -4.22 4.56 -13.12
C ILE A 33 -2.77 4.22 -12.73
N HIS A 34 -2.58 3.38 -11.72
CA HIS A 34 -1.28 2.93 -11.22
C HIS A 34 -0.65 1.76 -11.99
N ARG A 35 -1.33 1.20 -13.01
CA ARG A 35 -0.85 0.05 -13.78
C ARG A 35 0.48 0.35 -14.48
N ASP A 36 0.64 1.57 -14.98
CA ASP A 36 1.81 1.99 -15.74
C ASP A 36 2.82 2.81 -14.92
N TRP A 37 2.62 2.88 -13.60
CA TRP A 37 3.57 3.56 -12.71
C TRP A 37 4.90 2.81 -12.61
N ASP A 38 5.96 3.54 -12.27
CA ASP A 38 7.28 2.97 -12.00
C ASP A 38 7.26 2.07 -10.75
N ALA A 39 8.33 1.27 -10.60
CA ALA A 39 8.43 0.30 -9.52
C ALA A 39 8.41 0.92 -8.11
N VAL A 40 8.95 2.13 -7.93
CA VAL A 40 9.02 2.82 -6.63
C VAL A 40 7.63 3.32 -6.24
N SER A 41 6.92 3.95 -7.18
CA SER A 41 5.53 4.37 -7.01
C SER A 41 4.60 3.20 -6.66
N LYS A 42 4.80 2.06 -7.33
CA LYS A 42 4.06 0.81 -7.08
C LYS A 42 4.38 0.21 -5.72
N ALA A 43 5.65 0.15 -5.33
CA ALA A 43 6.07 -0.35 -4.03
C ALA A 43 5.51 0.52 -2.90
N SER A 44 5.57 1.85 -3.06
CA SER A 44 5.02 2.83 -2.13
C SER A 44 3.51 2.64 -1.91
N LEU A 45 2.76 2.43 -2.99
CA LEU A 45 1.33 2.16 -2.93
C LEU A 45 1.01 0.90 -2.13
N VAL A 46 1.77 -0.18 -2.37
CA VAL A 46 1.63 -1.46 -1.65
C VAL A 46 1.97 -1.31 -0.16
N ILE A 47 3.07 -0.64 0.17
CA ILE A 47 3.50 -0.40 1.56
C ILE A 47 2.42 0.37 2.31
N LEU A 48 1.91 1.45 1.74
CA LEU A 48 0.87 2.28 2.34
C LEU A 48 -0.45 1.52 2.48
N TRP A 49 -0.81 0.68 1.51
CA TRP A 49 -1.96 -0.22 1.65
C TRP A 49 -1.80 -1.16 2.86
N GLY A 50 -0.61 -1.75 3.01
CA GLY A 50 -0.27 -2.61 4.13
C GLY A 50 -0.32 -1.91 5.49
N LEU A 51 0.01 -0.62 5.55
CA LEU A 51 0.01 0.14 6.79
C LEU A 51 -1.37 0.69 7.14
N LEU A 52 -2.18 1.04 6.14
CA LEU A 52 -3.40 1.83 6.34
C LEU A 52 -4.69 1.03 6.11
N VAL A 53 -4.67 0.04 5.21
CA VAL A 53 -5.84 -0.77 4.87
C VAL A 53 -5.80 -2.14 5.56
N TYR A 54 -4.66 -2.84 5.51
CA TYR A 54 -4.52 -4.18 6.08
C TYR A 54 -4.95 -4.27 7.56
N PRO A 55 -4.60 -3.32 8.47
CA PRO A 55 -5.04 -3.39 9.87
C PRO A 55 -6.56 -3.31 10.06
N ARG A 56 -7.31 -2.84 9.05
CA ARG A 56 -8.79 -2.81 9.08
C ARG A 56 -9.40 -4.14 8.64
N LEU A 57 -8.66 -4.92 7.86
CA LEU A 57 -9.07 -6.21 7.32
C LEU A 57 -8.71 -7.37 8.24
N ASP A 58 -7.59 -7.27 8.96
CA ASP A 58 -7.12 -8.29 9.89
C ASP A 58 -7.82 -8.16 11.25
N PRO A 59 -8.62 -9.16 11.68
CA PRO A 59 -9.30 -9.13 12.97
C PRO A 59 -8.36 -8.94 14.17
N ASP A 60 -7.12 -9.46 14.09
CA ASP A 60 -6.15 -9.41 15.18
C ASP A 60 -5.49 -8.03 15.32
N MET A 61 -5.54 -7.22 14.26
CA MET A 61 -4.95 -5.87 14.22
C MET A 61 -5.99 -4.76 14.23
N LYS A 62 -7.29 -5.11 14.20
CA LYS A 62 -8.38 -4.16 14.12
C LYS A 62 -8.46 -3.33 15.41
N LYS A 63 -8.00 -2.09 15.32
CA LYS A 63 -8.19 -1.06 16.35
C LYS A 63 -9.49 -0.30 16.08
N ASN A 64 -10.06 0.31 17.10
CA ASN A 64 -11.27 1.15 16.97
C ASN A 64 -11.00 2.42 16.15
N ASP A 65 -9.74 2.86 16.08
CA ASP A 65 -9.34 4.09 15.39
C ASP A 65 -8.94 3.85 13.93
N GLU A 66 -9.06 4.91 13.12
CA GLU A 66 -8.60 4.88 11.73
C GLU A 66 -7.06 4.75 11.67
N PRO A 67 -6.52 3.72 10.99
CA PRO A 67 -5.09 3.57 10.85
C PRO A 67 -4.45 4.77 10.17
N HIS A 68 -3.37 5.24 10.77
CA HIS A 68 -2.56 6.34 10.28
C HIS A 68 -1.09 6.08 10.60
N VAL A 69 -0.21 6.70 9.83
CA VAL A 69 1.25 6.62 10.00
C VAL A 69 1.88 7.98 9.78
N ARG A 70 3.02 8.25 10.41
CA ARG A 70 3.81 9.44 10.09
C ARG A 70 4.65 9.20 8.85
N ILE A 71 4.79 10.23 7.99
CA ILE A 71 5.61 10.15 6.77
C ILE A 71 7.05 9.74 7.10
N ASP A 72 7.64 10.36 8.12
CA ASP A 72 9.02 10.10 8.54
C ASP A 72 9.20 8.64 8.97
N GLU A 73 8.23 8.07 9.70
CA GLU A 73 8.27 6.66 10.11
C GLU A 73 8.22 5.72 8.90
N VAL A 74 7.39 6.02 7.90
CA VAL A 74 7.32 5.23 6.66
C VAL A 74 8.66 5.29 5.93
N ARG A 75 9.27 6.47 5.88
CA ARG A 75 10.59 6.67 5.28
C ARG A 75 11.66 5.82 5.95
N ASP A 76 11.75 5.92 7.27
CA ASP A 76 12.77 5.22 8.05
C ASP A 76 12.63 3.69 7.94
N MET A 77 11.39 3.19 7.90
CA MET A 77 11.13 1.76 7.82
C MET A 77 11.38 1.16 6.44
N PHE A 78 11.20 1.93 5.37
CA PHE A 78 11.17 1.42 4.00
C PHE A 78 12.07 2.18 3.02
N SER A 79 13.05 2.93 3.51
CA SER A 79 13.98 3.75 2.69
C SER A 79 14.54 3.00 1.47
N ASP A 80 14.90 1.73 1.63
CA ASP A 80 15.40 0.84 0.56
C ASP A 80 14.42 0.62 -0.61
N HIS A 81 13.13 0.92 -0.41
CA HIS A 81 12.04 0.71 -1.37
C HIS A 81 11.41 1.99 -1.89
N LEU A 82 11.66 3.13 -1.24
CA LEU A 82 10.98 4.40 -1.51
C LEU A 82 11.77 5.36 -2.40
N GLY A 83 13.00 5.00 -2.75
CA GLY A 83 13.88 5.84 -3.58
C GLY A 83 14.44 7.03 -2.83
N ALA A 84 15.01 7.98 -3.59
CA ALA A 84 15.63 9.19 -3.05
C ALA A 84 14.59 10.17 -2.47
N ASP A 85 15.06 11.21 -1.77
CA ASP A 85 14.18 12.16 -1.06
C ASP A 85 13.15 12.83 -1.96
N GLU A 86 13.63 13.28 -3.12
CA GLU A 86 12.85 13.94 -4.15
C GLU A 86 11.83 12.99 -4.81
N GLU A 87 12.22 11.74 -5.03
CA GLU A 87 11.38 10.71 -5.64
C GLU A 87 10.20 10.37 -4.71
N TRP A 88 10.47 10.08 -3.44
CA TRP A 88 9.42 9.83 -2.45
C TRP A 88 8.44 10.98 -2.34
N ASN A 89 8.92 12.23 -2.30
CA ASN A 89 8.06 13.41 -2.26
C ASN A 89 7.19 13.52 -3.52
N SER A 90 7.73 13.18 -4.69
CA SER A 90 6.98 13.10 -5.94
C SER A 90 5.88 12.04 -5.87
N VAL A 91 6.21 10.84 -5.39
CA VAL A 91 5.26 9.74 -5.21
C VAL A 91 4.14 10.12 -4.24
N MET A 92 4.47 10.75 -3.10
CA MET A 92 3.48 11.21 -2.12
C MET A 92 2.51 12.24 -2.70
N LYS A 93 3.01 13.18 -3.51
CA LYS A 93 2.16 14.13 -4.25
C LYS A 93 1.27 13.41 -5.26
N GLN A 94 1.80 12.44 -5.99
CA GLN A 94 1.04 11.65 -6.96
C GLN A 94 -0.07 10.83 -6.30
N LEU A 95 0.23 10.16 -5.19
CA LEU A 95 -0.73 9.37 -4.41
C LEU A 95 -1.85 10.24 -3.83
N THR A 96 -1.50 11.41 -3.29
CA THR A 96 -2.47 12.38 -2.75
C THR A 96 -3.38 12.92 -3.86
N LYS A 97 -2.79 13.35 -4.99
CA LYS A 97 -3.55 13.87 -6.15
C LYS A 97 -4.59 12.88 -6.68
N ASN A 98 -4.30 11.58 -6.55
CA ASN A 98 -5.18 10.52 -7.03
C ASN A 98 -6.08 9.92 -5.93
N ASP A 99 -6.20 10.54 -4.75
CA ASP A 99 -7.00 10.07 -3.60
C ASP A 99 -6.67 8.63 -3.15
N TYR A 100 -5.41 8.21 -3.31
CA TYR A 100 -4.91 7.00 -2.64
C TYR A 100 -4.57 7.29 -1.18
N ILE A 101 -4.05 8.47 -0.87
CA ILE A 101 -3.77 8.85 0.52
C ILE A 101 -4.28 10.25 0.79
N ARG A 102 -4.49 10.53 2.07
CA ARG A 102 -4.68 11.88 2.60
C ARG A 102 -3.51 12.19 3.51
N CYS A 103 -2.95 13.38 3.38
CA CYS A 103 -1.82 13.83 4.17
C CYS A 103 -2.20 15.14 4.87
N SER A 104 -2.06 15.17 6.19
CA SER A 104 -2.26 16.35 7.03
C SER A 104 -1.19 16.37 8.11
N GLU A 105 -0.44 17.47 8.22
CA GLU A 105 0.57 17.66 9.27
C GLU A 105 1.59 16.50 9.40
N GLY A 106 1.98 15.89 8.27
CA GLY A 106 2.90 14.75 8.25
C GLY A 106 2.29 13.41 8.66
N ILE A 107 0.98 13.37 8.93
CA ILE A 107 0.20 12.16 9.18
C ILE A 107 -0.47 11.73 7.87
N VAL A 108 -0.33 10.45 7.53
CA VAL A 108 -0.90 9.81 6.35
C VAL A 108 -2.02 8.89 6.77
N SER A 109 -3.17 9.01 6.10
CA SER A 109 -4.31 8.10 6.21
C SER A 109 -4.77 7.61 4.84
N ALA A 110 -5.59 6.56 4.83
CA ALA A 110 -6.09 5.97 3.59
C ALA A 110 -7.06 6.92 2.89
N GLY A 111 -6.82 7.20 1.61
CA GLY A 111 -7.81 7.76 0.69
C GLY A 111 -8.74 6.67 0.15
N THR A 112 -9.77 7.07 -0.59
CA THR A 112 -10.81 6.15 -1.05
C THR A 112 -10.26 5.10 -2.01
N ARG A 113 -9.32 5.50 -2.87
CA ARG A 113 -8.81 4.64 -3.94
C ARG A 113 -7.76 3.63 -3.48
N LEU A 114 -7.22 3.79 -2.26
CA LEU A 114 -6.28 2.81 -1.69
C LEU A 114 -6.94 1.47 -1.44
N TRP A 115 -8.18 1.47 -0.97
CA TRP A 115 -8.95 0.25 -0.72
C TRP A 115 -9.04 -0.68 -1.93
N THR A 116 -9.12 -0.09 -3.13
CA THR A 116 -9.25 -0.81 -4.40
C THR A 116 -7.94 -0.85 -5.18
N ALA A 117 -6.84 -0.35 -4.61
CA ALA A 117 -5.57 -0.23 -5.31
C ALA A 117 -4.91 -1.60 -5.57
N VAL A 118 -5.21 -2.59 -4.74
CA VAL A 118 -4.61 -3.92 -4.81
C VAL A 118 -5.67 -5.00 -4.65
N ASP A 119 -5.39 -6.19 -5.15
CA ASP A 119 -6.23 -7.36 -4.88
C ASP A 119 -6.03 -7.81 -3.41
N ALA A 120 -6.93 -7.36 -2.54
CA ALA A 120 -6.86 -7.63 -1.11
C ALA A 120 -6.81 -9.14 -0.79
N SER A 121 -7.44 -10.00 -1.59
CA SER A 121 -7.46 -11.45 -1.35
C SER A 121 -6.08 -12.09 -1.54
N ARG A 122 -5.36 -11.65 -2.58
CA ARG A 122 -3.98 -12.05 -2.87
C ARG A 122 -3.00 -11.40 -1.91
N MET A 123 -3.18 -10.10 -1.64
CA MET A 123 -2.28 -9.33 -0.80
C MET A 123 -2.36 -9.72 0.66
N TYR A 124 -3.54 -10.05 1.19
CA TYR A 124 -3.71 -10.46 2.59
C TYR A 124 -2.81 -11.65 2.94
N HIS A 125 -2.75 -12.68 2.08
CA HIS A 125 -1.92 -13.86 2.29
C HIS A 125 -0.42 -13.56 2.23
N LEU A 126 -0.02 -12.67 1.32
CA LEU A 126 1.38 -12.23 1.20
C LEU A 126 1.78 -11.37 2.39
N PHE A 127 0.94 -10.44 2.81
CA PHE A 127 1.22 -9.57 3.94
C PHE A 127 1.42 -10.36 5.22
N ARG A 128 0.52 -11.32 5.52
CA ARG A 128 0.58 -12.17 6.73
C ARG A 128 1.90 -12.93 6.87
N THR A 129 2.56 -13.25 5.76
CA THR A 129 3.83 -13.99 5.74
C THR A 129 5.06 -13.10 5.50
N SER A 130 4.84 -11.83 5.12
CA SER A 130 5.89 -10.89 4.72
C SER A 130 6.57 -10.15 5.89
N VAL A 131 7.72 -9.55 5.56
CA VAL A 131 8.51 -8.67 6.43
C VAL A 131 7.71 -7.46 6.94
N LEU A 132 6.68 -7.01 6.20
CA LEU A 132 5.81 -5.90 6.62
C LEU A 132 5.10 -6.19 7.94
N VAL A 133 4.53 -7.39 8.12
CA VAL A 133 3.89 -7.79 9.38
C VAL A 133 4.92 -7.93 10.50
N ARG A 134 6.15 -8.39 10.21
CA ARG A 134 7.22 -8.46 11.22
C ARG A 134 7.60 -7.06 11.71
N LYS A 135 7.85 -6.11 10.81
CA LYS A 135 8.16 -4.71 11.18
C LYS A 135 7.00 -4.03 11.91
N MET A 136 5.74 -4.30 11.52
CA MET A 136 4.55 -3.81 12.24
C MET A 136 4.36 -4.45 13.62
N SER A 137 4.71 -5.73 13.79
CA SER A 137 4.59 -6.44 15.08
C SER A 137 5.63 -5.94 16.09
N THR A 138 6.84 -5.59 15.66
CA THR A 138 7.86 -4.97 16.52
C THR A 138 7.37 -3.63 17.11
N ARG A 139 6.53 -2.89 16.37
CA ARG A 139 5.88 -1.64 16.84
C ARG A 139 4.86 -1.88 17.96
N ASN A 140 4.07 -2.95 17.88
CA ASN A 140 3.07 -3.28 18.91
C ASN A 140 3.69 -3.95 20.16
N GLY A 141 4.89 -4.51 20.07
CA GLY A 141 5.59 -5.17 21.20
C GLY A 141 6.36 -4.23 22.13
N GLY A 142 6.57 -2.97 21.74
CA GLY A 142 7.44 -2.02 22.47
C GLY A 142 6.82 -1.32 23.69
N ASN A 143 5.53 -1.52 24.00
CA ASN A 143 4.85 -0.81 25.09
C ASN A 143 4.55 -1.69 26.33
N LYS A 144 5.44 -2.63 26.65
CA LYS A 144 5.45 -3.38 27.91
C LYS A 144 6.85 -3.37 28.51
N HIS A 145 7.25 -2.24 29.10
CA HIS A 145 8.07 -2.17 30.31
C HIS A 145 8.39 -0.70 30.61
N ASN A 146 7.69 -0.15 31.61
CA ASN A 146 8.22 0.74 32.64
C ASN A 146 7.06 1.09 33.58
N GLY A 147 6.81 0.16 34.50
CA GLY A 147 6.22 0.45 35.80
C GLY A 147 7.33 0.40 36.84
#